data_AF-A0A4Z1DF61-F1
#
_entry.id   AF-A0A4Z1DF61-F1
#
_cell.length_a   1.000
_cell.length_b   1.000
_cell.length_c   1.000
_cell.angle_alpha   90.00
_cell.angle_beta   90.00
_cell.angle_gamma   90.00
#
_symmetry.space_group_name_H-M   'P 1'
#
loop_
_entity.id
_entity.type
_entity.pdbx_description
1 polymer ?
#
loop_
_entity_poly.entity_id
_entity_poly.type
_entity_poly.pdbx_seq_one_letter_code
_entity_poly.pdbx_strand_id
1 'polypeptide(L)'
;MAHLSTDVRSALRFFAFYLGNGTLDVELLDGIDYRARLLEYGSDLEMIFAIYANVLEVDEHGETLNDGDAQYRVAQWIRQCCDPGYQAEPPFEAWETELHGP
;
A
#
# COMPACT_ATOMS: atom_id res chain seq x y z
N MET A 1 8.68 -26.32 -1.13
CA MET A 1 7.94 -25.06 -0.92
C MET A 1 8.89 -23.92 -1.22
N ALA A 2 8.51 -23.00 -2.09
CA ALA A 2 9.27 -21.78 -2.33
C ALA A 2 8.77 -20.71 -1.36
N HIS A 3 9.69 -19.93 -0.79
CA HIS A 3 9.35 -18.71 -0.06
C HIS A 3 9.48 -17.52 -1.00
N LEU A 4 8.79 -16.41 -0.69
CA LEU A 4 9.08 -15.11 -1.33
C LEU A 4 10.56 -14.76 -1.16
N SER A 5 11.13 -13.97 -2.08
CA SER A 5 12.52 -13.54 -1.99
C SER A 5 12.79 -12.74 -0.70
N THR A 6 14.06 -12.62 -0.32
CA THR A 6 14.42 -11.80 0.86
C THR A 6 14.01 -10.35 0.69
N ASP A 7 14.05 -9.84 -0.53
CA ASP A 7 13.72 -8.46 -0.83
C ASP A 7 12.23 -8.18 -0.69
N VAL A 8 11.38 -9.01 -1.32
CA VAL A 8 9.91 -8.93 -1.17
C VAL A 8 9.49 -9.07 0.30
N ARG A 9 10.11 -9.98 1.06
CA ARG A 9 9.83 -10.10 2.50
C ARG A 9 10.26 -8.85 3.28
N SER A 10 11.35 -8.21 2.88
CA SER A 10 11.84 -6.99 3.52
C SER A 10 10.95 -5.80 3.20
N ALA A 11 10.54 -5.66 1.94
CA ALA A 11 9.59 -4.68 1.43
C ALA A 11 8.27 -4.75 2.19
N LEU A 12 7.64 -5.94 2.24
CA LEU A 12 6.39 -6.17 2.98
C LEU A 12 6.50 -5.80 4.47
N ARG A 13 7.63 -6.18 5.11
CA ARG A 13 7.88 -5.85 6.52
C ARG A 13 8.01 -4.34 6.73
N PHE A 14 8.73 -3.63 5.85
CA PHE A 14 8.90 -2.19 5.95
C PHE A 14 7.60 -1.43 5.65
N PHE A 15 6.82 -1.87 4.66
CA PHE A 15 5.49 -1.33 4.39
C PHE A 15 4.60 -1.43 5.64
N ALA A 16 4.48 -2.61 6.24
CA ALA A 16 3.71 -2.81 7.47
C ALA A 16 4.24 -1.96 8.63
N PHE A 17 5.57 -1.80 8.75
CA PHE A 17 6.19 -0.94 9.76
C PHE A 17 5.80 0.53 9.58
N TYR A 18 5.88 1.09 8.38
CA TYR A 18 5.50 2.48 8.13
C TYR A 18 4.00 2.71 8.29
N LEU A 19 3.18 1.78 7.81
CA LEU A 19 1.74 1.81 7.99
C LEU A 19 1.35 1.84 9.48
N GLY A 20 1.89 0.92 10.27
CA GLY A 20 1.60 0.82 11.71
C GLY A 20 2.09 2.03 12.51
N ASN A 21 3.23 2.61 12.10
CA ASN A 21 3.75 3.82 12.74
C ASN A 21 2.99 5.09 12.34
N GLY A 22 2.19 5.07 11.26
CA GLY A 22 1.55 6.26 10.73
C GLY A 22 2.52 7.15 9.95
N THR A 23 3.56 6.56 9.36
CA THR A 23 4.63 7.25 8.63
C THR A 23 4.74 6.79 7.18
N LEU A 24 3.72 6.10 6.65
CA LEU A 24 3.61 5.86 5.22
C LEU A 24 3.46 7.21 4.51
N ASP A 25 4.27 7.44 3.47
CA ASP A 25 4.30 8.65 2.64
C ASP A 25 3.98 9.94 3.41
N VAL A 26 4.95 10.37 4.23
CA VAL A 26 4.76 11.53 5.13
C VAL A 26 4.46 12.82 4.38
N GLU A 27 4.86 12.95 3.11
CA GLU A 27 4.56 14.16 2.33
C GLU A 27 3.08 14.25 1.97
N LEU A 28 2.44 13.13 1.61
CA LEU A 28 1.03 13.10 1.24
C LEU A 28 0.08 12.99 2.44
N LEU A 29 0.50 12.26 3.47
CA LEU A 29 -0.33 11.91 4.62
C LEU A 29 -0.05 12.76 5.87
N ASP A 30 0.79 13.80 5.78
CA ASP A 30 1.04 14.68 6.92
C ASP A 30 -0.27 15.24 7.51
N GLY A 31 -0.35 15.22 8.84
CA GLY A 31 -1.53 15.65 9.59
C GLY A 31 -2.76 14.73 9.52
N ILE A 32 -2.69 13.57 8.85
CA ILE A 32 -3.78 12.58 8.81
C ILE A 32 -3.48 11.41 9.74
N ASP A 33 -4.29 11.25 10.79
CA ASP A 33 -4.25 10.04 11.62
C ASP A 33 -5.16 8.94 11.05
N TYR A 34 -4.66 8.22 10.06
CA TYR A 34 -5.41 7.16 9.36
C TYR A 34 -5.44 5.82 10.11
N ARG A 35 -4.55 5.61 11.11
CA ARG A 35 -4.36 4.29 11.75
C ARG A 35 -5.62 3.78 12.45
N ALA A 36 -6.35 4.66 13.15
CA ALA A 36 -7.57 4.28 13.84
C ALA A 36 -8.62 3.73 12.86
N ARG A 37 -8.74 4.36 11.69
CA ARG A 37 -9.66 3.93 10.63
C ARG A 37 -9.25 2.60 10.00
N LEU A 38 -7.96 2.42 9.69
CA LEU A 38 -7.46 1.19 9.09
C LEU A 38 -7.68 -0.05 9.98
N LEU A 39 -7.73 0.14 11.30
CA LEU A 39 -7.99 -0.92 12.26
C LEU A 39 -9.47 -1.08 12.62
N GLU A 40 -10.32 -0.14 12.20
CA GLU A 40 -11.76 -0.21 12.42
C GLU A 40 -12.43 -1.18 11.44
N TYR A 41 -12.04 -1.13 10.16
CA TYR A 41 -12.63 -1.96 9.10
C TYR A 41 -11.58 -2.85 8.43
N GLY A 42 -11.79 -4.17 8.50
CA GLY A 42 -10.90 -5.14 7.84
C GLY A 42 -10.83 -4.98 6.32
N SER A 43 -11.87 -4.43 5.68
CA SER A 43 -11.89 -4.13 4.25
C SER A 43 -10.89 -3.04 3.86
N ASP A 44 -10.66 -2.05 4.73
CA ASP A 44 -9.69 -0.99 4.45
C ASP A 44 -8.28 -1.57 4.50
N LEU A 45 -8.01 -2.44 5.49
CA LEU A 45 -6.75 -3.17 5.59
C LEU A 45 -6.56 -4.12 4.40
N GLU A 46 -7.60 -4.83 3.97
CA GLU A 46 -7.56 -5.68 2.78
C GLU A 46 -7.16 -4.89 1.53
N MET A 47 -7.81 -3.75 1.29
CA MET A 47 -7.57 -2.93 0.10
C MET A 47 -6.15 -2.35 0.05
N ILE A 48 -5.61 -1.85 1.16
CA ILE A 48 -4.23 -1.32 1.15
C ILE A 48 -3.19 -2.41 0.86
N PHE A 49 -3.42 -3.65 1.31
CA PHE A 49 -2.51 -4.76 1.02
C PHE A 49 -2.67 -5.24 -0.41
N ALA A 50 -3.89 -5.23 -0.96
CA ALA A 50 -4.14 -5.49 -2.37
C ALA A 50 -3.41 -4.47 -3.25
N ILE A 51 -3.60 -3.16 -3.01
CA ILE A 51 -2.93 -2.10 -3.77
C ILE A 51 -1.41 -2.25 -3.69
N TYR A 52 -0.85 -2.43 -2.48
CA TYR A 52 0.59 -2.59 -2.34
C TYR A 52 1.12 -3.80 -3.12
N ALA A 53 0.47 -4.97 -2.98
CA ALA A 53 0.92 -6.19 -3.62
C ALA A 53 0.70 -6.21 -5.15
N ASN A 54 -0.37 -5.58 -5.64
CA ASN A 54 -0.67 -5.49 -7.06
C ASN A 54 0.32 -4.56 -7.76
N VAL A 55 0.66 -3.42 -7.13
CA VAL A 55 1.56 -2.40 -7.71
C VAL A 55 3.04 -2.79 -7.58
N LEU A 56 3.41 -3.56 -6.55
CA LEU A 56 4.81 -3.93 -6.32
C LEU A 56 5.35 -4.77 -7.48
N GLU A 57 6.33 -4.21 -8.18
CA GLU A 57 7.08 -4.86 -9.24
C GLU A 57 8.26 -5.63 -8.66
N VAL A 58 8.40 -6.88 -9.11
CA VAL A 58 9.48 -7.78 -8.72
C VAL A 58 10.12 -8.34 -9.98
N ASP A 59 11.44 -8.28 -10.07
CA ASP A 59 12.18 -8.78 -11.23
C ASP A 59 12.37 -10.31 -11.21
N GLU A 60 13.04 -10.83 -12.23
CA GLU A 60 13.32 -12.27 -12.36
C GLU A 60 14.27 -12.84 -11.29
N HIS A 61 15.01 -11.98 -10.59
CA HIS A 61 15.90 -12.33 -9.48
C HIS A 61 15.21 -12.23 -8.11
N GLY A 62 13.98 -11.70 -8.08
CA GLY A 62 13.22 -11.48 -6.86
C GLY A 62 13.56 -10.16 -6.16
N GLU A 63 14.16 -9.20 -6.85
CA GLU A 63 14.44 -7.85 -6.33
C GLU A 63 13.22 -6.94 -6.57
N THR A 64 12.90 -6.08 -5.61
CA THR A 64 11.80 -5.12 -5.73
C THR A 64 12.25 -3.89 -6.50
N LEU A 65 11.42 -3.43 -7.45
CA LEU A 65 11.81 -2.36 -8.37
C LEU A 65 11.20 -0.99 -8.02
N ASN A 66 10.04 -0.97 -7.36
CA ASN A 66 9.21 0.24 -7.22
C ASN A 66 8.54 0.37 -5.83
N ASP A 67 9.21 -0.06 -4.75
CA ASP A 67 8.64 -0.05 -3.39
C ASP A 67 8.06 1.30 -2.96
N GLY A 68 8.71 2.39 -3.37
CA GLY A 68 8.25 3.76 -3.08
C GLY A 68 6.94 4.07 -3.79
N ASP A 69 6.83 3.71 -5.07
CA ASP A 69 5.62 3.94 -5.86
C ASP A 69 4.46 3.11 -5.32
N ALA A 70 4.68 1.83 -4.98
CA ALA A 70 3.65 0.98 -4.37
C ALA A 70 3.13 1.56 -3.05
N GLN A 71 4.02 2.10 -2.20
CA GLN A 71 3.64 2.78 -0.97
C GLN A 71 2.89 4.09 -1.24
N TYR A 72 3.34 4.87 -2.22
CA TYR A 72 2.68 6.12 -2.63
C TYR A 72 1.26 5.85 -3.11
N ARG A 73 1.05 4.80 -3.92
CA ARG A 73 -0.30 4.40 -4.37
C ARG A 73 -1.21 4.05 -3.20
N VAL A 74 -0.73 3.29 -2.21
CA VAL A 74 -1.51 3.05 -0.98
C VAL A 74 -1.82 4.36 -0.26
N ALA A 75 -0.85 5.28 -0.17
CA ALA A 75 -1.05 6.56 0.50
C ALA A 75 -2.12 7.41 -0.20
N GLN A 76 -2.17 7.41 -1.53
CA GLN A 76 -3.24 8.08 -2.28
C GLN A 76 -4.61 7.50 -1.92
N TRP A 77 -4.74 6.18 -1.81
CA TRP A 77 -6.00 5.54 -1.42
C TRP A 77 -6.42 5.90 0.01
N ILE A 78 -5.47 5.88 0.96
CA ILE A 78 -5.70 6.30 2.35
C ILE A 78 -6.17 7.76 2.39
N ARG A 79 -5.54 8.64 1.61
CA ARG A 79 -5.91 10.06 1.53
C ARG A 79 -7.33 10.23 1.00
N GLN A 80 -7.72 9.52 -0.07
CA GLN A 80 -9.10 9.55 -0.59
C GLN A 80 -10.13 9.12 0.45
N CYS A 81 -9.78 8.14 1.27
CA CYS A 81 -10.64 7.68 2.35
C CYS A 81 -10.85 8.75 3.42
N CYS A 82 -9.79 9.50 3.78
CA CYS A 82 -9.83 10.50 4.84
C CYS A 82 -10.32 11.88 4.39
N ASP A 83 -10.15 12.21 3.11
CA ASP A 83 -10.44 13.51 2.52
C ASP A 83 -11.31 13.32 1.27
N PRO A 84 -12.65 13.52 1.37
CA PRO A 84 -13.56 13.35 0.24
C PRO A 84 -13.29 14.26 -0.96
N GLY A 85 -12.51 15.34 -0.78
CA GLY A 85 -12.11 16.24 -1.85
C GLY A 85 -10.84 15.81 -2.60
N TYR A 86 -10.11 14.83 -2.07
CA TYR A 86 -8.87 14.36 -2.68
C TYR A 86 -9.15 13.35 -3.80
N GLN A 87 -8.43 13.49 -4.91
CA GLN A 87 -8.46 12.57 -6.04
C GLN A 87 -7.04 12.06 -6.29
N ALA A 88 -6.91 10.74 -6.41
CA ALA A 88 -5.64 10.12 -6.75
C ALA A 88 -5.22 10.52 -8.16
N GLU A 89 -3.95 10.88 -8.31
CA GLU A 89 -3.33 11.24 -9.58
C GLU A 89 -2.05 10.39 -9.78
N PRO A 90 -1.99 9.57 -10.85
CA PRO A 90 -3.10 9.24 -11.76
C PRO A 90 -4.26 8.53 -11.02
N PRO A 91 -5.49 8.53 -11.56
CA PRO A 91 -6.58 7.72 -11.03
C PRO A 91 -6.16 6.24 -10.90
N PHE A 92 -6.75 5.52 -9.96
CA PHE A 92 -6.49 4.08 -9.83
C PHE A 92 -6.96 3.33 -11.07
N GLU A 93 -6.06 2.54 -11.63
CA GLU A 93 -6.42 1.52 -12.60
C GLU A 93 -7.17 0.38 -11.89
N ALA A 94 -8.07 -0.29 -12.62
CA ALA A 94 -8.91 -1.33 -12.03
C ALA A 94 -8.09 -2.46 -11.39
N TRP A 95 -6.96 -2.82 -12.01
CA TRP A 95 -6.06 -3.87 -11.53
C TRP A 95 -5.32 -3.49 -10.24
N GLU A 96 -5.09 -2.20 -9.97
CA GLU A 96 -4.44 -1.78 -8.73
C GLU A 96 -5.32 -2.12 -7.52
N THR A 97 -6.64 -2.05 -7.68
CA THR A 97 -7.61 -2.27 -6.59
C THR A 97 -8.29 -3.64 -6.64
N GLU A 98 -7.83 -4.54 -7.51
CA GLU A 98 -8.40 -5.87 -7.65
C GLU A 98 -8.08 -6.75 -6.42
N LEU A 99 -9.11 -7.41 -5.88
CA LEU A 99 -8.96 -8.38 -4.80
C LEU A 99 -8.86 -9.80 -5.38
N HIS A 100 -7.69 -10.42 -5.26
CA HIS A 100 -7.48 -11.79 -5.70
C HIS A 100 -7.89 -12.80 -4.62
N GLY A 101 -8.78 -13.73 -4.97
CA GLY A 101 -9.28 -14.78 -4.08
C GLY A 101 -8.36 -16.01 -3.97
N PRO A 102 -8.61 -16.90 -2.99
CA PRO A 102 -7.89 -18.16 -2.81
C PRO A 102 -8.22 -19.23 -3.87
#